data_AF-A0A7S2HZ82-F1
#
_entry.id   AF-A0A7S2HZ82-F1
#
_cell.length_a   1.000
_cell.length_b   1.000
_cell.length_c   1.000
_cell.angle_alpha   90.00
_cell.angle_beta   90.00
_cell.angle_gamma   90.00
#
_symmetry.space_group_name_H-M   'P 1'
#
loop_
_entity.id
_entity.type
_entity.pdbx_description
1 polymer ?
#
loop_
_entity_poly.entity_id
_entity_poly.type
_entity_poly.pdbx_seq_one_letter_code
_entity_poly.pdbx_strand_id
1 'polypeptide(L)'
;PGCSGGWYRWGADGVPQLNDGTKARFWDSVARFPEEFPSLGQAIARMAGQQFPRQLARPCADFEARVGALNFYTGRGRMNWHCDDYNFAKKERPIVMASLGDAADFGFKLKAADPERSVRLESGDAVVFGGDPRDL
;
A
#
# COMPACT_ATOMS: atom_id res chain seq x y z
N PRO A 1 18.59 13.40 10.66
CA PRO A 1 17.91 12.27 10.00
C PRO A 1 17.32 11.32 11.06
N GLY A 2 16.04 11.51 11.41
CA GLY A 2 15.41 10.73 12.48
C GLY A 2 15.21 9.28 12.04
N CYS A 3 15.65 8.34 12.87
CA CYS A 3 15.36 6.92 12.71
C CYS A 3 13.85 6.72 12.59
N SER A 4 13.42 5.95 11.59
CA SER A 4 12.03 5.50 11.44
C SER A 4 11.59 4.76 12.71
N GLY A 5 10.84 5.43 13.59
CA GLY A 5 10.36 4.90 14.88
C GLY A 5 9.09 4.05 14.76
N GLY A 6 8.83 3.45 13.60
CA GLY A 6 7.55 2.80 13.31
C GLY A 6 6.41 3.82 13.28
N TRP A 7 5.25 3.46 13.85
CA TRP A 7 4.05 4.30 13.82
C TRP A 7 4.10 5.50 14.77
N TYR A 8 4.97 5.51 15.77
CA TYR A 8 4.97 6.52 16.83
C TYR A 8 6.21 7.41 16.79
N ARG A 9 6.04 8.67 17.19
CA ARG A 9 7.11 9.60 17.56
C ARG A 9 6.93 9.97 19.02
N TRP A 10 8.03 10.02 19.76
CA TRP A 10 8.03 10.39 21.16
C TRP A 10 8.13 11.91 21.31
N GLY A 11 7.17 12.51 22.00
CA GLY A 11 7.23 13.92 22.39
C GLY A 11 8.28 14.20 23.47
N ALA A 12 8.61 15.47 23.69
CA ALA A 12 9.51 15.89 24.77
C ALA A 12 8.94 15.59 26.17
N ASP A 13 7.63 15.41 26.26
CA ASP A 13 6.87 14.97 27.44
C ASP A 13 6.88 13.45 27.64
N GLY A 14 7.52 12.70 26.74
CA GLY A 14 7.53 11.23 26.75
C GLY A 14 6.23 10.60 26.26
N VAL A 15 5.27 11.37 25.74
CA VAL A 15 4.00 10.84 25.23
C VAL A 15 4.18 10.43 23.76
N PRO A 16 3.89 9.17 23.39
CA PRO A 16 3.96 8.75 22.01
C PRO A 16 2.77 9.30 21.22
N GLN A 17 3.04 9.89 20.06
CA GLN A 17 2.05 10.38 19.11
C GLN A 17 2.22 9.64 17.79
N LEU A 18 1.11 9.41 17.07
CA LEU A 18 1.21 8.86 15.72
C LEU A 18 2.04 9.79 14.83
N ASN A 19 2.85 9.19 13.96
CA ASN A 19 3.82 9.94 13.18
C ASN A 19 3.21 10.82 12.06
N ASP A 20 1.88 10.74 11.87
CA ASP A 20 1.10 11.45 10.86
C ASP A 20 -0.31 11.83 11.40
N GLY A 21 -0.36 12.26 12.67
CA GLY A 21 -1.57 12.81 13.29
C GLY A 21 -2.66 11.78 13.56
N THR A 22 -3.71 11.72 12.71
CA THR A 22 -4.83 10.76 12.85
C THR A 22 -4.55 9.40 12.20
N LYS A 23 -3.38 9.27 11.57
CA LYS A 23 -2.84 8.04 11.00
C LYS A 23 -1.36 7.95 11.31
N ALA A 24 -0.78 6.80 11.03
CA ALA A 24 0.65 6.63 10.98
C ALA A 24 1.03 5.85 9.73
N ARG A 25 2.20 6.17 9.17
CA ARG A 25 2.75 5.42 8.05
C ARG A 25 4.25 5.30 8.19
N PHE A 26 4.79 4.16 7.79
CA PHE A 26 6.20 4.04 7.50
C PHE A 26 6.39 3.06 6.37
N TRP A 27 7.54 3.16 5.72
CA TRP A 27 7.98 2.21 4.73
C TRP A 27 9.48 2.00 4.88
N ASP A 28 9.92 0.79 4.54
CA ASP A 28 11.33 0.43 4.58
C ASP A 28 11.59 -0.75 3.63
N SER A 29 12.85 -1.15 3.50
CA SER A 29 13.22 -2.40 2.82
C SER A 29 12.47 -3.58 3.45
N VAL A 30 11.92 -4.47 2.60
CA VAL A 30 11.25 -5.70 3.08
C VAL A 30 12.15 -6.59 3.93
N ALA A 31 13.47 -6.46 3.81
CA ALA A 31 14.44 -7.19 4.64
C ALA A 31 14.37 -6.82 6.13
N ARG A 32 13.69 -5.72 6.48
CA ARG A 32 13.43 -5.30 7.87
C ARG A 32 12.07 -5.76 8.42
N PHE A 33 11.27 -6.43 7.58
CA PHE A 33 10.00 -7.02 7.98
C PHE A 33 10.16 -8.54 8.17
N PRO A 34 9.24 -9.21 8.90
CA PRO A 34 9.19 -10.67 8.93
C PRO A 34 9.09 -11.27 7.53
N GLU A 35 9.67 -12.44 7.30
CA GLU A 35 9.73 -13.11 5.99
C GLU A 35 8.33 -13.37 5.38
N GLU A 36 7.34 -13.53 6.24
CA GLU A 36 5.94 -13.72 5.87
C GLU A 36 5.35 -12.49 5.18
N PHE A 37 5.86 -11.29 5.47
CA PHE A 37 5.36 -10.04 4.90
C PHE A 37 5.58 -9.96 3.38
N PRO A 38 6.82 -10.06 2.84
CA PRO A 38 7.02 -10.11 1.40
C PRO A 38 6.41 -11.37 0.79
N SER A 39 6.46 -12.53 1.47
CA SER A 39 5.87 -13.79 1.00
C SER A 39 4.36 -13.67 0.76
N LEU A 40 3.63 -13.02 1.66
CA LEU A 40 2.20 -12.75 1.52
C LEU A 40 1.90 -11.86 0.31
N GLY A 41 2.64 -10.75 0.17
CA GLY A 41 2.46 -9.85 -0.97
C GLY A 41 2.71 -10.55 -2.31
N GLN A 42 3.72 -11.42 -2.39
CA GLN A 42 4.02 -12.20 -3.59
C GLN A 42 2.96 -13.26 -3.88
N ALA A 43 2.42 -13.92 -2.85
CA ALA A 43 1.32 -14.87 -3.00
C ALA A 43 0.05 -14.19 -3.55
N ILE A 44 -0.32 -13.03 -3.01
CA ILE A 44 -1.47 -12.24 -3.48
C ILE A 44 -1.25 -11.81 -4.94
N ALA A 45 -0.06 -11.31 -5.30
CA ALA A 45 0.24 -10.94 -6.68
C ALA A 45 0.09 -12.13 -7.64
N ARG A 46 0.63 -13.30 -7.27
CA ARG A 46 0.51 -14.52 -8.07
C ARG A 46 -0.95 -14.90 -8.30
N MET A 47 -1.76 -14.91 -7.24
CA MET A 47 -3.19 -15.19 -7.34
C MET A 47 -3.91 -14.20 -8.25
N ALA A 48 -3.62 -12.90 -8.11
CA ALA A 48 -4.21 -11.86 -8.94
C ALA A 48 -3.80 -11.99 -10.43
N GLY A 49 -2.54 -12.34 -10.70
CA GLY A 49 -2.04 -12.61 -12.05
C GLY A 49 -2.70 -13.83 -12.70
N GLN A 50 -3.03 -14.86 -11.92
CA GLN A 50 -3.75 -16.05 -12.38
C GLN A 50 -5.24 -15.75 -12.63
N GLN A 51 -5.88 -14.99 -11.74
CA GLN A 51 -7.31 -14.69 -11.80
C GLN A 51 -7.65 -13.63 -12.86
N PHE A 52 -6.76 -12.65 -13.08
CA PHE A 52 -6.96 -11.54 -14.01
C PHE A 52 -5.83 -11.47 -15.04
N PRO A 53 -5.60 -12.52 -15.84
CA PRO A 53 -4.38 -12.65 -16.65
C PRO A 53 -4.25 -11.58 -17.73
N ARG A 54 -5.37 -11.05 -18.25
CA ARG A 54 -5.34 -9.97 -19.26
C ARG A 54 -4.77 -8.67 -18.69
N GLN A 55 -5.03 -8.39 -17.42
CA GLN A 55 -4.65 -7.15 -16.76
C GLN A 55 -3.35 -7.30 -15.96
N LEU A 56 -3.17 -8.44 -15.29
CA LEU A 56 -2.20 -8.59 -14.21
C LEU A 56 -1.13 -9.66 -14.43
N ALA A 57 -1.21 -10.50 -15.47
CA ALA A 57 -0.21 -11.55 -15.68
C ALA A 57 1.20 -10.97 -15.81
N ARG A 58 1.40 -9.95 -16.67
CA ARG A 58 2.71 -9.32 -16.88
C ARG A 58 3.26 -8.61 -15.63
N PRO A 59 2.53 -7.68 -14.97
CA PRO A 59 3.07 -7.03 -13.78
C PRO A 59 3.25 -8.01 -12.60
N CYS A 60 2.52 -9.12 -12.53
CA CYS A 60 2.61 -10.06 -11.40
C CYS A 60 3.53 -11.27 -11.62
N ALA A 61 3.94 -11.59 -12.86
CA ALA A 61 4.65 -12.83 -13.21
C ALA A 61 5.88 -13.07 -12.31
N ASP A 62 6.69 -12.02 -12.11
CA ASP A 62 7.93 -12.05 -11.34
C ASP A 62 7.94 -10.97 -10.25
N PHE A 63 6.77 -10.68 -9.66
CA PHE A 63 6.69 -9.65 -8.63
C PHE A 63 7.56 -10.03 -7.43
N GLU A 64 8.60 -9.21 -7.21
CA GLU A 64 9.47 -9.28 -6.05
C GLU A 64 9.27 -8.01 -5.21
N ALA A 65 8.68 -8.19 -4.02
CA ALA A 65 8.54 -7.11 -3.05
C ALA A 65 9.92 -6.63 -2.58
N ARG A 66 10.20 -5.33 -2.68
CA ARG A 66 11.47 -4.73 -2.20
C ARG A 66 11.29 -3.70 -1.10
N VAL A 67 10.12 -3.07 -1.06
CA VAL A 67 9.74 -2.07 -0.06
C VAL A 67 8.40 -2.51 0.52
N GLY A 68 8.32 -2.52 1.84
CA GLY A 68 7.08 -2.73 2.59
C GLY A 68 6.60 -1.41 3.16
N ALA A 69 5.30 -1.19 3.18
CA ALA A 69 4.68 -0.05 3.82
C ALA A 69 3.58 -0.52 4.77
N LEU A 70 3.55 0.04 5.97
CA LEU A 70 2.50 -0.19 6.95
C LEU A 70 1.82 1.14 7.26
N ASN A 71 0.53 1.20 6.95
CA ASN A 71 -0.32 2.34 7.25
C ASN A 71 -1.31 1.93 8.36
N PHE A 72 -1.35 2.71 9.43
CA PHE A 72 -2.30 2.58 10.52
C PHE A 72 -3.24 3.78 10.50
N TYR A 73 -4.55 3.54 10.47
CA TYR A 73 -5.56 4.59 10.47
C TYR A 73 -6.41 4.46 11.72
N THR A 74 -6.64 5.58 12.40
CA THR A 74 -7.72 5.65 13.40
C THR A 74 -9.06 5.83 12.69
N GLY A 75 -10.20 5.81 13.40
CA GLY A 75 -11.51 6.10 12.81
C GLY A 75 -11.60 7.47 12.10
N ARG A 76 -10.68 8.39 12.40
CA ARG A 76 -10.55 9.71 11.76
C ARG A 76 -9.41 9.81 10.73
N GLY A 77 -8.65 8.73 10.52
CA GLY A 77 -7.56 8.67 9.57
C GLY A 77 -8.07 8.74 8.13
N ARG A 78 -7.43 9.54 7.28
CA ARG A 78 -7.74 9.67 5.85
C ARG A 78 -6.46 9.74 5.04
N MET A 79 -6.47 9.22 3.82
CA MET A 79 -5.39 9.41 2.86
C MET A 79 -5.90 10.33 1.74
N ASN A 80 -5.18 11.43 1.50
CA ASN A 80 -5.52 12.33 0.40
C ASN A 80 -5.16 11.69 -0.95
N TRP A 81 -5.80 12.18 -2.01
CA TRP A 81 -5.46 11.82 -3.38
C TRP A 81 -3.97 12.02 -3.65
N HIS A 82 -3.29 10.97 -4.08
CA HIS A 82 -1.90 11.01 -4.47
C HIS A 82 -1.63 9.92 -5.50
N CYS A 83 -0.52 10.10 -6.21
CA CYS A 83 0.11 9.03 -6.96
C CYS A 83 1.29 8.53 -6.14
N ASP A 84 1.52 7.23 -6.12
CA ASP A 84 2.71 6.66 -5.49
C ASP A 84 3.98 7.19 -6.18
N ASP A 85 5.01 7.47 -5.38
CA ASP A 85 6.30 8.02 -5.85
C ASP A 85 6.96 7.12 -6.91
N TYR A 86 7.39 7.73 -8.02
CA TYR A 86 8.02 7.11 -9.19
C TYR A 86 9.25 6.25 -8.87
N ASN A 87 9.95 6.52 -7.76
CA ASN A 87 11.07 5.69 -7.31
C ASN A 87 10.63 4.28 -6.91
N PHE A 88 9.38 4.13 -6.45
CA PHE A 88 8.79 2.86 -6.02
C PHE A 88 7.69 2.38 -6.99
N ALA A 89 7.09 3.30 -7.73
CA ALA A 89 6.03 3.13 -8.68
C ALA A 89 6.56 2.89 -10.09
N LYS A 90 6.43 1.66 -10.62
CA LYS A 90 6.75 1.36 -12.02
C LYS A 90 5.62 0.56 -12.66
N LYS A 91 5.44 0.73 -13.96
CA LYS A 91 4.45 -0.01 -14.76
C LYS A 91 4.58 -1.53 -14.59
N GLU A 92 5.81 -2.01 -14.51
CA GLU A 92 6.16 -3.43 -14.37
C GLU A 92 6.06 -3.94 -12.92
N ARG A 93 5.85 -3.05 -11.94
CA ARG A 93 5.86 -3.39 -10.51
C ARG A 93 4.50 -3.05 -9.89
N PRO A 94 3.61 -4.03 -9.69
CA PRO A 94 2.32 -3.79 -9.12
C PRO A 94 2.47 -3.32 -7.68
N ILE A 95 1.47 -2.61 -7.21
CA ILE A 95 1.23 -2.41 -5.79
C ILE A 95 0.29 -3.52 -5.34
N VAL A 96 0.66 -4.16 -4.23
CA VAL A 96 -0.12 -5.17 -3.54
C VAL A 96 -0.39 -4.64 -2.15
N MET A 97 -1.66 -4.47 -1.80
CA MET A 97 -2.08 -4.05 -0.46
C MET A 97 -3.09 -5.04 0.10
N ALA A 98 -3.02 -5.27 1.41
CA ALA A 98 -4.05 -5.95 2.18
C ALA A 98 -4.64 -4.95 3.18
N SER A 99 -5.96 -5.01 3.37
CA SER A 99 -6.70 -4.22 4.35
C SER A 99 -7.02 -5.09 5.56
N LEU A 100 -6.84 -4.57 6.77
CA LEU A 100 -7.08 -5.30 8.02
C LEU A 100 -7.75 -4.38 9.03
N GLY A 101 -8.75 -4.90 9.74
CA GLY A 101 -9.49 -4.16 10.76
C GLY A 101 -10.68 -3.40 10.20
N ASP A 102 -10.87 -2.16 10.64
CA ASP A 102 -12.02 -1.35 10.24
C ASP A 102 -12.06 -1.16 8.71
N ALA A 103 -13.24 -1.36 8.14
CA ALA A 103 -13.41 -1.27 6.70
C ALA A 103 -13.28 0.19 6.22
N ALA A 104 -12.72 0.36 5.02
CA ALA A 104 -12.33 1.65 4.45
C ALA A 104 -12.82 1.82 3.01
N ASP A 105 -13.08 3.06 2.61
CA ASP A 105 -13.42 3.37 1.21
C ASP A 105 -12.13 3.69 0.45
N PHE A 106 -11.76 2.84 -0.51
CA PHE A 106 -10.60 3.04 -1.36
C PHE A 106 -11.00 3.76 -2.64
N GLY A 107 -10.67 5.05 -2.72
CA GLY A 107 -10.87 5.87 -3.91
C GLY A 107 -9.76 5.67 -4.94
N PHE A 108 -10.10 5.61 -6.23
CA PHE A 108 -9.14 5.53 -7.33
C PHE A 108 -9.61 6.29 -8.58
N LYS A 109 -8.62 6.71 -9.39
CA LYS A 109 -8.74 7.25 -10.75
C LYS A 109 -7.64 6.64 -11.60
N LEU A 110 -7.87 6.40 -12.89
CA LEU A 110 -6.80 5.94 -13.79
C LEU A 110 -5.98 7.13 -14.32
N LYS A 111 -6.64 8.29 -14.50
CA LYS A 111 -6.02 9.57 -14.86
C LYS A 111 -6.57 10.68 -13.97
N ALA A 112 -5.83 11.78 -13.83
CA ALA A 112 -6.24 12.91 -12.99
C ALA A 112 -7.61 13.50 -13.37
N ALA A 113 -7.97 13.47 -14.67
CA ALA A 113 -9.22 13.97 -15.21
C ALA A 113 -10.39 12.96 -15.15
N ASP A 114 -10.12 11.69 -14.80
CA ASP A 114 -11.16 10.67 -14.76
C ASP A 114 -12.12 10.90 -13.57
N PRO A 115 -13.38 10.46 -13.68
CA PRO A 115 -14.32 10.51 -12.56
C PRO A 115 -13.82 9.68 -11.37
N GLU A 116 -14.17 10.12 -10.18
CA GLU A 116 -13.88 9.41 -8.93
C GLU A 116 -14.63 8.08 -8.88
N ARG A 117 -13.89 7.02 -8.59
CA ARG A 117 -14.45 5.70 -8.30
C ARG A 117 -13.99 5.27 -6.92
N SER A 118 -14.81 4.47 -6.25
CA SER A 118 -14.46 3.89 -4.97
C SER A 118 -14.88 2.43 -4.89
N VAL A 119 -14.18 1.68 -4.04
CA VAL A 119 -14.56 0.35 -3.60
C VAL A 119 -14.44 0.29 -2.09
N ARG A 120 -15.42 -0.33 -1.43
CA ARG A 120 -15.36 -0.63 0.00
C ARG A 120 -14.40 -1.79 0.21
N LEU A 121 -13.40 -1.62 1.07
CA LEU A 121 -12.48 -2.68 1.49
C LEU A 121 -12.81 -3.11 2.91
N GLU A 122 -13.19 -4.37 3.04
CA GLU A 122 -13.41 -5.03 4.32
C GLU A 122 -12.10 -5.64 4.86
N SER A 123 -12.11 -6.05 6.12
CA SER A 123 -10.95 -6.74 6.70
C SER A 123 -10.66 -8.03 5.95
N GLY A 124 -9.44 -8.19 5.46
CA GLY A 124 -8.99 -9.34 4.68
C GLY A 124 -8.99 -9.11 3.17
N ASP A 125 -9.60 -8.02 2.69
CA ASP A 125 -9.57 -7.69 1.27
C ASP A 125 -8.16 -7.29 0.82
N ALA A 126 -7.83 -7.65 -0.42
CA ALA A 126 -6.58 -7.29 -1.06
C ALA A 126 -6.83 -6.58 -2.39
N VAL A 127 -6.00 -5.58 -2.66
CA VAL A 127 -6.05 -4.79 -3.90
C VAL A 127 -4.70 -4.90 -4.60
N VAL A 128 -4.75 -5.25 -5.89
CA VAL A 128 -3.59 -5.35 -6.76
C VAL A 128 -3.80 -4.47 -7.98
N PHE A 129 -2.86 -3.55 -8.24
CA PHE A 129 -2.88 -2.71 -9.44
C PHE A 129 -1.46 -2.52 -9.97
N GLY A 130 -1.32 -2.76 -11.28
CA GLY A 130 -0.07 -2.75 -12.05
C GLY A 130 -0.37 -2.48 -13.52
N GLY A 131 0.65 -2.25 -14.35
CA GLY A 131 0.44 -1.89 -15.76
C GLY A 131 0.03 -0.42 -15.92
N ASP A 132 -0.89 -0.14 -16.85
CA ASP A 132 -1.31 1.23 -17.19
C ASP A 132 -1.79 2.08 -16.00
N PRO A 133 -2.50 1.55 -14.98
CA PRO A 133 -2.80 2.29 -13.75
C PRO A 133 -1.57 2.77 -12.95
N ARG A 134 -0.36 2.31 -13.30
CA ARG A 134 0.93 2.71 -12.72
C ARG A 134 1.80 3.49 -13.69
N ASP A 135 1.29 3.80 -14.88
CA ASP A 135 1.96 4.63 -15.88
C ASP A 135 1.67 6.11 -15.54
N LEU A 136 2.42 6.61 -14.55
CA LEU A 136 2.29 7.96 -13.99
C LEU A 136 3.03 9.02 -14.81
#